data_AF-A0A3N2JPZ9-F1
#
_entry.id   AF-A0A3N2JPZ9-F1
#
_cell.length_a   1.000
_cell.length_b   1.000
_cell.length_c   1.000
_cell.angle_alpha   90.00
_cell.angle_beta   90.00
_cell.angle_gamma   90.00
#
_symmetry.space_group_name_H-M   'P 1'
#
loop_
_entity.id
_entity.type
_entity.pdbx_description
1 polymer ?
#
loop_
_entity_poly.entity_id
_entity_poly.type
_entity_poly.pdbx_seq_one_letter_code
_entity_poly.pdbx_strand_id
1 'polypeptide(L)'
;MQQVVLVAGVDYEFAGVDFRVFTTNRRRFLERRNTAREDLRFVTMDVRTGETEIRDVTFPGGRRTEAVSVTRSHDPVTRASYAAPAGGHPRFRPGQWRVLGVDDVYATVRQIGAAAPGTLAELSFFSHGWMGGPILVNSFDDRSWSFTFPVVGSGTPVTVDLVVPSTARDPDDRDARPRLDFVAPQMDAAGLGLFRAAFAPDAVAWLWGCAFPRVLHRALTAIERAPGFRDSGTDPETVLTLTSPLEADDRAWLVSNLGAALDPSSTATRIVVRFKHLTHLMCRANGAGYAQALADAGNVHVHAAPLGTYAEYDTGGDRLMNVHAGFAAHLRFYRNYLGLASDAEKRRYSVYAPGRTCPPP
;
A
#
# COMPACT_ATOMS: atom_id res chain seq x y z
N MET A 1 -11.95 18.27 16.56
CA MET A 1 -12.73 17.18 15.91
C MET A 1 -11.73 16.20 15.34
N GLN A 2 -11.88 14.91 15.68
CA GLN A 2 -11.00 13.87 15.15
C GLN A 2 -11.32 13.63 13.68
N GLN A 3 -10.30 13.38 12.85
CA GLN A 3 -10.44 13.26 11.40
C GLN A 3 -10.03 11.86 10.94
N VAL A 4 -10.75 11.35 9.94
CA VAL A 4 -10.49 10.06 9.29
C VAL A 4 -10.51 10.27 7.78
N VAL A 5 -9.42 9.91 7.11
CA VAL A 5 -9.30 9.97 5.64
C VAL A 5 -9.44 8.55 5.08
N LEU A 6 -10.41 8.36 4.20
CA LEU A 6 -10.72 7.08 3.56
C LEU A 6 -10.57 7.24 2.04
N VAL A 7 -9.69 6.44 1.43
CA VAL A 7 -9.41 6.51 -0.02
C VAL A 7 -9.97 5.26 -0.68
N ALA A 8 -10.83 5.45 -1.68
CA ALA A 8 -11.32 4.38 -2.55
C ALA A 8 -10.62 4.46 -3.91
N GLY A 9 -9.81 3.44 -4.23
CA GLY A 9 -9.22 3.28 -5.55
C GLY A 9 -10.23 2.78 -6.59
N VAL A 10 -9.72 2.45 -7.78
CA VAL A 10 -10.48 1.91 -8.89
C VAL A 10 -10.13 0.45 -9.10
N ASP A 11 -11.14 -0.40 -9.22
CA ASP A 11 -10.94 -1.69 -9.83
C ASP A 11 -10.76 -1.51 -11.35
N TYR A 12 -9.51 -1.42 -11.78
CA TYR A 12 -9.12 -1.14 -13.16
C TYR A 12 -9.54 -2.25 -14.15
N GLU A 13 -9.94 -3.42 -13.67
CA GLU A 13 -10.53 -4.47 -14.50
C GLU A 13 -12.02 -4.23 -14.78
N PHE A 14 -12.68 -3.38 -14.00
CA PHE A 14 -14.13 -3.10 -14.06
C PHE A 14 -14.98 -4.38 -14.10
N ALA A 15 -14.52 -5.41 -13.38
CA ALA A 15 -15.13 -6.73 -13.33
C ALA A 15 -15.26 -7.26 -11.89
N GLY A 16 -14.58 -6.60 -10.94
CA GLY A 16 -14.55 -6.91 -9.53
C GLY A 16 -15.36 -5.92 -8.70
N VAL A 17 -14.68 -5.22 -7.79
CA VAL A 17 -15.32 -4.57 -6.64
C VAL A 17 -15.35 -3.05 -6.76
N ASP A 18 -16.41 -2.45 -6.20
CA ASP A 18 -16.43 -1.01 -5.94
C ASP A 18 -15.79 -0.71 -4.59
N PHE A 19 -14.57 -0.16 -4.57
CA PHE A 19 -13.86 0.15 -3.34
C PHE A 19 -14.56 1.23 -2.49
N ARG A 20 -15.48 2.02 -3.06
CA ARG A 20 -16.32 2.97 -2.30
C ARG A 20 -17.21 2.25 -1.27
N VAL A 21 -17.58 1.00 -1.53
CA VAL A 21 -18.33 0.18 -0.57
C VAL A 21 -17.51 -0.05 0.71
N PHE A 22 -16.21 -0.31 0.59
CA PHE A 22 -15.37 -0.56 1.76
C PHE A 22 -15.11 0.70 2.58
N THR A 23 -14.91 1.86 1.96
CA THR A 23 -14.82 3.13 2.71
C THR A 23 -16.11 3.40 3.48
N THR A 24 -17.27 3.14 2.87
CA THR A 24 -18.57 3.25 3.54
C THR A 24 -18.69 2.28 4.72
N ASN A 25 -18.27 1.04 4.56
CA ASN A 25 -18.28 0.03 5.61
C ASN A 25 -17.33 0.40 6.76
N ARG A 26 -16.13 0.91 6.44
CA ARG A 26 -15.13 1.34 7.43
C ARG A 26 -15.64 2.52 8.25
N ARG A 27 -16.21 3.53 7.61
CA ARG A 27 -16.88 4.64 8.30
C ARG A 27 -17.93 4.11 9.29
N ARG A 28 -18.85 3.26 8.83
CA ARG A 28 -19.91 2.69 9.68
C ARG A 28 -19.33 1.90 10.85
N PHE A 29 -18.25 1.16 10.63
CA PHE A 29 -17.54 0.44 11.69
C PHE A 29 -16.95 1.39 12.74
N LEU A 30 -16.28 2.46 12.32
CA LEU A 30 -15.70 3.46 13.21
C LEU A 30 -16.80 4.22 13.99
N GLU A 31 -17.90 4.60 13.34
CA GLU A 31 -19.05 5.20 14.02
C GLU A 31 -19.66 4.26 15.07
N ARG A 32 -19.77 2.96 14.79
CA ARG A 32 -20.24 1.98 15.80
C ARG A 32 -19.29 1.87 16.99
N ARG A 33 -17.98 2.02 16.76
CA ARG A 33 -16.96 1.97 17.83
C ARG A 33 -16.84 3.28 18.62
N ASN A 34 -17.34 4.39 18.09
CA ASN A 34 -17.38 5.68 18.79
C ASN A 34 -18.49 5.70 19.87
N THR A 35 -18.35 4.88 20.90
CA THR A 35 -19.32 4.81 22.00
C THR A 35 -19.27 6.04 22.90
N ALA A 36 -18.15 6.75 22.91
CA ALA A 36 -17.97 8.02 23.61
C ALA A 36 -18.71 9.19 22.94
N ARG A 37 -19.20 9.00 21.70
CA ARG A 37 -19.91 10.03 20.91
C ARG A 37 -19.08 11.29 20.70
N GLU A 38 -17.80 11.09 20.39
CA GLU A 38 -16.90 12.17 20.02
C GLU A 38 -17.27 12.70 18.62
N ASP A 39 -17.02 13.99 18.39
CA ASP A 39 -17.22 14.59 17.07
C ASP A 39 -16.18 14.05 16.07
N LEU A 40 -16.65 13.53 14.94
CA LEU A 40 -15.83 12.91 13.89
C LEU A 40 -16.03 13.61 12.56
N ARG A 41 -14.94 13.81 11.82
CA ARG A 41 -14.95 14.20 10.41
C ARG A 41 -14.41 13.07 9.56
N PHE A 42 -15.20 12.60 8.61
CA PHE A 42 -14.77 11.66 7.59
C PHE A 42 -14.53 12.41 6.29
N VAL A 43 -13.34 12.24 5.71
CA VAL A 43 -13.01 12.69 4.35
C VAL A 43 -12.89 11.44 3.49
N THR A 44 -13.85 11.18 2.61
CA THR A 44 -13.72 10.12 1.62
C THR A 44 -13.27 10.68 0.28
N MET A 45 -12.15 10.19 -0.23
CA MET A 45 -11.66 10.47 -1.57
C MET A 45 -11.97 9.26 -2.47
N ASP A 46 -12.88 9.44 -3.43
CA ASP A 46 -13.30 8.40 -4.37
C ASP A 46 -12.68 8.65 -5.75
N VAL A 47 -11.63 7.89 -6.05
CA VAL A 47 -10.85 8.02 -7.28
C VAL A 47 -11.71 7.72 -8.51
N ARG A 48 -12.65 6.76 -8.40
CA ARG A 48 -13.47 6.35 -9.55
C ARG A 48 -14.37 7.47 -10.02
N THR A 49 -15.03 8.14 -9.09
CA THR A 49 -16.00 9.20 -9.38
C THR A 49 -15.35 10.58 -9.46
N GLY A 50 -14.10 10.73 -9.02
CA GLY A 50 -13.42 12.02 -8.92
C GLY A 50 -13.95 12.90 -7.78
N GLU A 51 -14.63 12.27 -6.80
CA GLU A 51 -15.33 12.94 -5.71
C GLU A 51 -14.49 12.99 -4.43
N THR A 52 -14.66 14.09 -3.68
CA THR A 52 -14.29 14.15 -2.26
C THR A 52 -15.55 14.46 -1.45
N GLU A 53 -15.95 13.52 -0.59
CA GLU A 53 -17.05 13.68 0.37
C GLU A 53 -16.47 14.02 1.75
N ILE A 54 -16.93 15.11 2.34
CA ILE A 54 -16.70 15.45 3.74
C ILE A 54 -18.00 15.20 4.50
N ARG A 55 -17.91 14.45 5.59
CA ARG A 55 -19.04 14.11 6.46
C ARG A 55 -18.67 14.36 7.90
N ASP A 56 -19.33 15.34 8.51
CA ASP A 56 -19.18 15.69 9.91
C ASP A 56 -20.30 15.04 10.72
N VAL A 57 -19.93 14.20 11.67
CA VAL A 57 -20.84 13.57 12.64
C VAL A 57 -20.55 14.19 14.00
N THR A 58 -21.53 14.91 14.53
CA THR A 58 -21.40 15.67 15.78
C THR A 58 -22.49 15.33 16.78
N PHE A 59 -22.26 15.63 18.06
CA PHE A 59 -23.20 15.28 19.13
C PHE A 59 -23.60 16.47 20.04
N PRO A 60 -24.10 17.60 19.50
CA PRO A 60 -24.54 18.73 20.31
C PRO A 60 -25.66 18.34 21.28
N GLY A 61 -25.45 18.60 22.57
CA GLY A 61 -26.38 18.19 23.63
C GLY A 61 -26.60 16.67 23.70
N GLY A 62 -25.63 15.87 23.21
CA GLY A 62 -25.70 14.40 23.19
C GLY A 62 -26.55 13.81 22.06
N ARG A 63 -27.15 14.64 21.20
CA ARG A 63 -27.94 14.21 20.04
C ARG A 63 -27.08 14.18 18.79
N ARG A 64 -27.11 13.07 18.05
CA ARG A 64 -26.40 12.94 16.77
C ARG A 64 -26.94 13.94 15.74
N THR A 65 -26.04 14.71 15.15
CA THR A 65 -26.25 15.55 13.97
C THR A 65 -25.22 15.19 12.91
N GLU A 66 -25.59 15.40 11.64
CA GLU A 66 -24.74 15.01 10.51
C GLU A 66 -24.83 16.05 9.39
N ALA A 67 -23.67 16.49 8.91
CA ALA A 67 -23.55 17.37 7.75
C ALA A 67 -22.68 16.67 6.70
N VAL A 68 -23.07 16.80 5.43
CA VAL A 68 -22.39 16.14 4.30
C VAL A 68 -22.20 17.16 3.18
N SER A 69 -21.00 17.21 2.63
CA SER A 69 -20.68 17.98 1.42
C SER A 69 -19.87 17.12 0.46
N VAL A 70 -20.17 17.22 -0.84
CA VAL A 70 -19.46 16.49 -1.89
C VAL A 70 -18.93 17.49 -2.91
N THR A 71 -17.65 17.36 -3.25
CA THR A 71 -16.98 18.17 -4.28
C THR A 71 -16.49 17.26 -5.40
N ARG A 72 -16.73 17.66 -6.66
CA ARG A 72 -16.23 17.00 -7.88
C ARG A 72 -15.21 17.90 -8.57
N SER A 73 -13.98 17.88 -8.09
CA SER A 73 -12.89 18.67 -8.68
C SER A 73 -12.03 17.89 -9.68
N HIS A 74 -12.18 16.57 -9.72
CA HIS A 74 -11.38 15.66 -10.55
C HIS A 74 -12.23 15.00 -11.62
N ASP A 75 -11.59 14.61 -12.71
CA ASP A 75 -12.24 13.87 -13.79
C ASP A 75 -12.50 12.41 -13.35
N PRO A 76 -13.64 11.82 -13.71
CA PRO A 76 -13.96 10.45 -13.33
C PRO A 76 -13.15 9.42 -14.14
N VAL A 77 -12.89 8.27 -13.54
CA VAL A 77 -12.18 7.16 -14.18
C VAL A 77 -13.18 6.15 -14.75
N THR A 78 -13.05 5.87 -16.05
CA THR A 78 -13.92 4.90 -16.75
C THR A 78 -13.07 3.90 -17.53
N ARG A 79 -13.70 2.90 -18.16
CA ARG A 79 -12.97 1.97 -19.06
C ARG A 79 -12.23 2.70 -20.18
N ALA A 80 -12.70 3.88 -20.62
CA ALA A 80 -12.03 4.68 -21.64
C ALA A 80 -10.68 5.26 -21.17
N SER A 81 -10.47 5.36 -19.85
CA SER A 81 -9.22 5.82 -19.23
C SER A 81 -8.07 4.81 -19.36
N TYR A 82 -8.32 3.62 -19.90
CA TYR A 82 -7.35 2.53 -19.97
C TYR A 82 -6.98 2.17 -21.40
N ALA A 83 -5.71 1.84 -21.60
CA ALA A 83 -5.27 1.07 -22.75
C ALA A 83 -5.52 -0.42 -22.46
N ALA A 84 -5.98 -1.16 -23.47
CA ALA A 84 -6.07 -2.62 -23.42
C ALA A 84 -4.77 -3.18 -24.01
N PRO A 85 -3.75 -3.52 -23.21
CA PRO A 85 -2.57 -4.19 -23.76
C PRO A 85 -2.95 -5.59 -24.26
N ALA A 86 -2.30 -6.04 -25.33
CA ALA A 86 -2.44 -7.41 -25.81
C ALA A 86 -1.94 -8.38 -24.73
N GLY A 87 -2.86 -9.10 -24.07
CA GLY A 87 -2.53 -10.14 -23.09
C GLY A 87 -2.11 -9.67 -21.69
N GLY A 88 -2.38 -8.42 -21.32
CA GLY A 88 -2.03 -7.87 -19.99
C GLY A 88 -3.21 -7.22 -19.25
N HIS A 89 -2.97 -6.81 -18.00
CA HIS A 89 -3.95 -6.03 -17.23
C HIS A 89 -4.14 -4.62 -17.83
N PRO A 90 -5.35 -4.03 -17.77
CA PRO A 90 -5.60 -2.68 -18.25
C PRO A 90 -4.63 -1.68 -17.62
N ARG A 91 -3.94 -0.89 -18.44
CA ARG A 91 -3.00 0.15 -17.98
C ARG A 91 -3.67 1.52 -18.11
N PHE A 92 -3.60 2.33 -17.06
CA PHE A 92 -4.09 3.70 -17.10
C PHE A 92 -3.32 4.50 -18.15
N ARG A 93 -4.03 5.22 -19.02
CA ARG A 93 -3.40 6.01 -20.09
C ARG A 93 -2.70 7.25 -19.51
N PRO A 94 -1.55 7.66 -20.06
CA PRO A 94 -0.91 8.92 -19.70
C PRO A 94 -1.78 10.12 -20.13
N GLY A 95 -1.44 11.31 -19.64
CA GLY A 95 -2.10 12.57 -19.95
C GLY A 95 -3.41 12.82 -19.20
N GLN A 96 -3.79 11.96 -18.26
CA GLN A 96 -5.04 12.08 -17.47
C GLN A 96 -4.80 12.77 -16.11
N TRP A 97 -4.08 13.89 -16.17
CA TRP A 97 -3.59 14.67 -15.03
C TRP A 97 -4.64 15.27 -14.08
N ARG A 98 -5.91 15.33 -14.47
CA ARG A 98 -7.02 15.84 -13.66
C ARG A 98 -7.73 14.75 -12.86
N VAL A 99 -7.26 13.50 -12.95
CA VAL A 99 -7.75 12.38 -12.13
C VAL A 99 -7.11 12.44 -10.74
N LEU A 100 -7.92 12.16 -9.73
CA LEU A 100 -7.49 12.12 -8.33
C LEU A 100 -6.36 11.09 -8.16
N GLY A 101 -5.24 11.51 -7.59
CA GLY A 101 -4.05 10.67 -7.36
C GLY A 101 -3.63 10.59 -5.91
N VAL A 102 -2.57 9.83 -5.65
CA VAL A 102 -1.99 9.69 -4.31
C VAL A 102 -1.41 11.01 -3.78
N ASP A 103 -0.98 11.88 -4.67
CA ASP A 103 -0.50 13.23 -4.38
C ASP A 103 -1.60 14.13 -3.81
N ASP A 104 -2.84 14.00 -4.29
CA ASP A 104 -4.01 14.69 -3.73
C ASP A 104 -4.31 14.19 -2.30
N VAL A 105 -4.13 12.89 -2.05
CA VAL A 105 -4.27 12.31 -0.71
C VAL A 105 -3.23 12.92 0.23
N TYR A 106 -1.96 12.98 -0.18
CA TYR A 106 -0.91 13.61 0.62
C TYR A 106 -1.15 15.10 0.83
N ALA A 107 -1.67 15.81 -0.16
CA ALA A 107 -2.07 17.21 -0.02
C ALA A 107 -3.17 17.37 1.04
N THR A 108 -4.17 16.49 1.04
CA THR A 108 -5.23 16.46 2.05
C THR A 108 -4.68 16.24 3.45
N VAL A 109 -3.76 15.27 3.62
CA VAL A 109 -3.11 15.01 4.92
C VAL A 109 -2.28 16.22 5.38
N ARG A 110 -1.48 16.82 4.48
CA ARG A 110 -0.70 18.03 4.81
C ARG A 110 -1.59 19.22 5.17
N GLN A 111 -2.73 19.38 4.52
CA GLN A 111 -3.71 20.42 4.89
C GLN A 111 -4.26 20.19 6.30
N ILE A 112 -4.53 18.95 6.69
CA ILE A 112 -4.89 18.63 8.08
C ILE A 112 -3.74 19.01 9.02
N GLY A 113 -2.50 18.65 8.72
CA GLY A 113 -1.35 19.00 9.55
C GLY A 113 -1.11 20.51 9.68
N ALA A 114 -1.45 21.29 8.65
CA ALA A 114 -1.36 22.74 8.70
C ALA A 114 -2.51 23.39 9.49
N ALA A 115 -3.75 22.93 9.29
CA ALA A 115 -4.95 23.59 9.82
C ALA A 115 -5.43 23.03 11.17
N ALA A 116 -5.16 21.75 11.43
CA ALA A 116 -5.65 21.01 12.59
C ALA A 116 -4.64 19.90 12.97
N PRO A 117 -3.41 20.27 13.39
CA PRO A 117 -2.38 19.30 13.74
C PRO A 117 -2.83 18.35 14.85
N GLY A 118 -2.40 17.09 14.77
CA GLY A 118 -2.69 16.06 15.77
C GLY A 118 -4.13 15.55 15.74
N THR A 119 -4.89 15.78 14.67
CA THR A 119 -6.32 15.40 14.62
C THR A 119 -6.62 14.24 13.67
N LEU A 120 -5.71 13.87 12.75
CA LEU A 120 -5.90 12.72 11.87
C LEU A 120 -5.68 11.44 12.66
N ALA A 121 -6.76 10.70 12.92
CA ALA A 121 -6.70 9.44 13.66
C ALA A 121 -6.56 8.22 12.76
N GLU A 122 -7.06 8.28 11.52
CA GLU A 122 -6.91 7.19 10.58
C GLU A 122 -6.74 7.68 9.14
N LEU A 123 -5.77 7.09 8.43
CA LEU A 123 -5.64 7.15 6.98
C LEU A 123 -5.78 5.75 6.40
N SER A 124 -6.84 5.47 5.66
CA SER A 124 -7.13 4.14 5.11
C SER A 124 -7.22 4.15 3.58
N PHE A 125 -6.43 3.30 2.92
CA PHE A 125 -6.51 3.07 1.47
C PHE A 125 -7.21 1.75 1.17
N PHE A 126 -8.28 1.79 0.39
CA PHE A 126 -8.99 0.63 -0.13
C PHE A 126 -8.77 0.54 -1.63
N SER A 127 -7.92 -0.39 -2.04
CA SER A 127 -7.57 -0.54 -3.45
C SER A 127 -7.01 -1.94 -3.73
N HIS A 128 -6.66 -2.19 -4.99
CA HIS A 128 -5.67 -3.22 -5.28
C HIS A 128 -4.36 -2.86 -4.58
N GLY A 129 -3.64 -3.88 -4.12
CA GLY A 129 -2.44 -3.70 -3.31
C GLY A 129 -1.24 -4.41 -3.93
N TRP A 130 -0.08 -3.77 -3.79
CA TRP A 130 1.22 -4.24 -4.26
C TRP A 130 2.30 -3.84 -3.24
N MET A 131 3.51 -4.43 -3.32
CA MET A 131 4.58 -4.10 -2.35
C MET A 131 5.01 -2.62 -2.39
N GLY A 132 4.84 -1.94 -3.53
CA GLY A 132 5.08 -0.51 -3.67
C GLY A 132 3.84 0.36 -3.39
N GLY A 133 2.77 -0.21 -2.83
CA GLY A 133 1.68 0.56 -2.24
C GLY A 133 0.32 0.36 -2.90
N PRO A 134 -0.68 1.15 -2.46
CA PRO A 134 -2.01 1.22 -3.06
C PRO A 134 -1.96 1.53 -4.57
N ILE A 135 -2.67 0.74 -5.35
CA ILE A 135 -2.91 0.95 -6.78
C ILE A 135 -4.27 1.65 -6.91
N LEU A 136 -4.27 2.97 -7.05
CA LEU A 136 -5.48 3.78 -7.16
C LEU A 136 -6.11 3.69 -8.55
N VAL A 137 -5.30 3.69 -9.61
CA VAL A 137 -5.77 3.61 -11.01
C VAL A 137 -4.97 2.65 -11.89
N ASN A 138 -3.89 2.04 -11.41
CA ASN A 138 -2.97 1.22 -12.21
C ASN A 138 -2.21 2.04 -13.27
N SER A 139 -1.68 3.17 -12.82
CA SER A 139 -0.71 3.99 -13.54
C SER A 139 0.70 3.47 -13.27
N PHE A 140 1.64 3.89 -14.12
CA PHE A 140 3.03 3.50 -14.04
C PHE A 140 3.88 4.76 -14.03
N ASP A 141 4.94 4.74 -13.24
CA ASP A 141 6.06 5.67 -13.40
C ASP A 141 7.03 5.03 -14.39
N ASP A 142 6.99 5.47 -15.65
CA ASP A 142 7.96 5.08 -16.68
C ASP A 142 9.03 6.14 -16.92
N ARG A 143 9.11 7.13 -16.02
CA ARG A 143 10.02 8.27 -16.08
C ARG A 143 9.83 9.11 -17.34
N SER A 144 8.62 9.13 -17.89
CA SER A 144 8.25 9.90 -19.06
C SER A 144 6.98 10.70 -18.80
N TRP A 145 6.99 11.98 -19.15
CA TRP A 145 5.81 12.82 -19.11
C TRP A 145 5.31 13.08 -20.54
N SER A 146 4.12 12.58 -20.86
CA SER A 146 3.55 12.69 -22.20
C SER A 146 2.57 13.87 -22.33
N PHE A 147 2.75 14.66 -23.38
CA PHE A 147 1.83 15.72 -23.77
C PHE A 147 1.27 15.45 -25.17
N THR A 148 -0.04 15.37 -25.29
CA THR A 148 -0.71 15.27 -26.59
C THR A 148 -1.34 16.62 -26.95
N PHE A 149 -0.92 17.21 -28.07
CA PHE A 149 -1.52 18.43 -28.60
C PHE A 149 -2.11 18.20 -30.00
N PRO A 150 -3.28 18.80 -30.29
CA PRO A 150 -3.84 18.77 -31.64
C PRO A 150 -2.97 19.61 -32.58
N VAL A 151 -2.55 19.04 -33.70
CA VAL A 151 -1.88 19.81 -34.75
C VAL A 151 -2.93 20.30 -35.74
N VAL A 152 -3.03 21.63 -35.86
CA VAL A 152 -3.97 22.28 -36.77
C VAL A 152 -3.66 21.83 -38.20
N GLY A 153 -4.64 21.17 -38.84
CA GLY A 153 -4.56 20.75 -40.24
C GLY A 153 -4.09 19.32 -40.54
N SER A 154 -3.53 18.57 -39.58
CA SER A 154 -3.06 17.18 -39.84
C SER A 154 -4.03 16.09 -39.37
N GLY A 155 -5.06 16.43 -38.59
CA GLY A 155 -6.03 15.49 -37.99
C GLY A 155 -5.43 14.47 -37.00
N THR A 156 -4.10 14.36 -36.94
CA THR A 156 -3.36 13.43 -36.09
C THR A 156 -2.69 14.23 -34.98
N PRO A 157 -3.09 14.02 -33.71
CA PRO A 157 -2.43 14.65 -32.57
C PRO A 157 -0.95 14.26 -32.52
N VAL A 158 -0.10 15.20 -32.13
CA VAL A 158 1.32 14.91 -31.85
C VAL A 158 1.46 14.70 -30.35
N THR A 159 2.18 13.64 -29.99
CA THR A 159 2.58 13.37 -28.60
C THR A 159 4.06 13.68 -28.44
N VAL A 160 4.39 14.46 -27.42
CA VAL A 160 5.76 14.79 -27.03
C VAL A 160 6.01 14.21 -25.64
N ASP A 161 7.08 13.43 -25.52
CA ASP A 161 7.51 12.79 -24.29
C ASP A 161 8.73 13.51 -23.72
N LEU A 162 8.64 13.95 -22.46
CA LEU A 162 9.75 14.55 -21.74
C LEU A 162 10.30 13.56 -20.70
N VAL A 163 11.62 13.47 -20.58
CA VAL A 163 12.27 12.62 -19.58
C VAL A 163 12.15 13.27 -18.20
N VAL A 164 11.59 12.54 -17.23
CA VAL A 164 11.47 12.98 -15.84
C VAL A 164 12.73 12.58 -15.06
N PRO A 165 13.35 13.49 -14.29
CA PRO A 165 14.51 13.14 -13.46
C PRO A 165 14.21 11.99 -12.49
N SER A 166 15.21 11.15 -12.21
CA SER A 166 15.06 9.95 -11.36
C SER A 166 14.54 10.20 -9.93
N THR A 167 14.62 11.44 -9.46
CA THR A 167 14.12 11.87 -8.14
C THR A 167 12.73 12.48 -8.19
N ALA A 168 12.24 12.88 -9.38
CA ALA A 168 10.92 13.48 -9.54
C ALA A 168 9.86 12.42 -9.84
N ARG A 169 8.65 12.66 -9.34
CA ARG A 169 7.49 11.84 -9.64
C ARG A 169 7.03 12.11 -11.08
N ASP A 170 6.72 11.05 -11.80
CA ASP A 170 6.08 11.12 -13.10
C ASP A 170 4.67 11.75 -12.95
N PRO A 171 4.36 12.87 -13.63
CA PRO A 171 3.03 13.49 -13.57
C PRO A 171 1.88 12.60 -14.08
N ASP A 172 2.19 11.60 -14.90
CA ASP A 172 1.23 10.61 -15.40
C ASP A 172 0.98 9.47 -14.38
N ASP A 173 1.82 9.37 -13.35
CA ASP A 173 1.67 8.41 -12.28
C ASP A 173 0.79 8.93 -11.14
N ARG A 174 -0.34 8.25 -10.90
CA ARG A 174 -1.34 8.54 -9.87
C ARG A 174 -1.30 7.56 -8.69
N ASP A 175 -0.48 6.52 -8.76
CA ASP A 175 -0.39 5.46 -7.75
C ASP A 175 0.77 5.65 -6.77
N ALA A 176 0.69 5.05 -5.58
CA ALA A 176 1.73 5.16 -4.56
C ALA A 176 3.11 4.65 -5.03
N ARG A 177 4.20 5.35 -4.63
CA ARG A 177 5.60 5.00 -4.90
C ARG A 177 6.49 5.27 -3.67
N PRO A 178 6.95 4.23 -2.95
CA PRO A 178 7.70 4.42 -1.69
C PRO A 178 8.99 5.21 -1.85
N ARG A 179 9.64 5.11 -3.01
CA ARG A 179 10.93 5.76 -3.28
C ARG A 179 10.83 7.21 -3.73
N LEU A 180 9.62 7.69 -4.03
CA LEU A 180 9.40 9.01 -4.63
C LEU A 180 8.47 9.87 -3.77
N ASP A 181 7.51 9.27 -3.09
CA ASP A 181 6.40 10.00 -2.48
C ASP A 181 6.78 10.83 -1.26
N PHE A 182 7.73 10.33 -0.46
CA PHE A 182 8.10 10.91 0.84
C PHE A 182 9.50 11.54 0.81
N VAL A 183 9.99 11.89 -0.38
CA VAL A 183 11.29 12.53 -0.60
C VAL A 183 11.16 13.74 -1.51
N ALA A 184 12.14 14.64 -1.46
CA ALA A 184 12.16 15.79 -2.36
C ALA A 184 12.34 15.35 -3.84
N PRO A 185 11.68 16.02 -4.80
CA PRO A 185 10.88 17.24 -4.63
C PRO A 185 9.41 16.99 -4.28
N GLN A 186 8.93 15.74 -4.32
CA GLN A 186 7.50 15.45 -4.11
C GLN A 186 7.03 15.80 -2.69
N MET A 187 7.86 15.48 -1.70
CA MET A 187 7.64 15.84 -0.30
C MET A 187 8.96 16.30 0.31
N ASP A 188 9.19 17.60 0.29
CA ASP A 188 10.32 18.24 0.95
C ASP A 188 10.19 18.17 2.49
N ALA A 189 11.21 18.65 3.20
CA ALA A 189 11.24 18.58 4.67
C ALA A 189 10.07 19.33 5.32
N ALA A 190 9.64 20.46 4.75
CA ALA A 190 8.50 21.23 5.27
C ALA A 190 7.17 20.48 5.03
N GLY A 191 6.97 19.95 3.83
CA GLY A 191 5.82 19.13 3.48
C GLY A 191 5.74 17.86 4.31
N LEU A 192 6.87 17.19 4.56
CA LEU A 192 6.95 16.02 5.43
C LEU A 192 6.63 16.40 6.89
N GLY A 193 7.09 17.57 7.34
CA GLY A 193 6.74 18.12 8.66
C GLY A 193 5.23 18.29 8.83
N LEU A 194 4.56 18.86 7.83
CA LEU A 194 3.10 19.00 7.81
C LEU A 194 2.40 17.63 7.73
N PHE A 195 2.92 16.71 6.91
CA PHE A 195 2.34 15.37 6.78
C PHE A 195 2.35 14.64 8.13
N ARG A 196 3.48 14.69 8.85
CA ARG A 196 3.60 14.15 10.22
C ARG A 196 2.70 14.86 11.21
N ALA A 197 2.67 16.19 11.17
CA ALA A 197 1.88 17.00 12.09
C ALA A 197 0.37 16.71 12.01
N ALA A 198 -0.12 16.14 10.91
CA ALA A 198 -1.52 15.76 10.79
C ALA A 198 -1.94 14.68 11.79
N PHE A 199 -1.10 13.66 11.99
CA PHE A 199 -1.44 12.45 12.73
C PHE A 199 -1.57 12.70 14.23
N ALA A 200 -2.66 12.19 14.82
CA ALA A 200 -2.83 12.11 16.27
C ALA A 200 -1.81 11.12 16.88
N PRO A 201 -1.48 11.22 18.19
CA PRO A 201 -0.47 10.36 18.82
C PRO A 201 -0.76 8.85 18.75
N ASP A 202 -2.05 8.47 18.72
CA ASP A 202 -2.54 7.10 18.64
C ASP A 202 -3.10 6.75 17.26
N ALA A 203 -2.82 7.59 16.25
CA ALA A 203 -3.29 7.37 14.91
C ALA A 203 -2.75 6.07 14.30
N VAL A 204 -3.46 5.59 13.29
CA VAL A 204 -3.03 4.45 12.47
C VAL A 204 -3.24 4.75 11.00
N ALA A 205 -2.46 4.11 10.13
CA ALA A 205 -2.81 4.03 8.72
C ALA A 205 -3.07 2.59 8.32
N TRP A 206 -3.97 2.38 7.37
CA TRP A 206 -4.27 1.06 6.82
C TRP A 206 -4.05 1.03 5.31
N LEU A 207 -3.40 -0.03 4.86
CA LEU A 207 -3.32 -0.41 3.45
C LEU A 207 -4.15 -1.68 3.28
N TRP A 208 -5.43 -1.49 2.95
CA TRP A 208 -6.36 -2.57 2.71
C TRP A 208 -6.14 -3.13 1.31
N GLY A 209 -5.83 -4.41 1.25
CA GLY A 209 -5.62 -5.13 0.00
C GLY A 209 -4.50 -6.15 0.10
N CYS A 210 -4.06 -6.63 -1.05
CA CYS A 210 -3.03 -7.65 -1.19
C CYS A 210 -1.62 -7.07 -1.08
N ALA A 211 -0.65 -7.91 -0.78
CA ALA A 211 0.77 -7.62 -1.00
C ALA A 211 1.43 -8.93 -1.45
N PHE A 212 1.12 -9.38 -2.67
CA PHE A 212 1.45 -10.73 -3.16
C PHE A 212 2.54 -10.75 -4.26
N PRO A 213 3.76 -10.24 -4.01
CA PRO A 213 4.88 -10.55 -4.88
C PRO A 213 5.13 -12.07 -4.84
N ARG A 214 4.82 -12.73 -5.95
CA ARG A 214 4.90 -14.20 -6.10
C ARG A 214 6.22 -14.79 -5.64
N VAL A 215 7.32 -14.10 -5.93
CA VAL A 215 8.66 -14.52 -5.54
C VAL A 215 8.84 -14.64 -4.02
N LEU A 216 8.31 -13.69 -3.25
CA LEU A 216 8.39 -13.75 -1.79
C LEU A 216 7.47 -14.82 -1.22
N HIS A 217 6.26 -14.96 -1.75
CA HIS A 217 5.35 -16.03 -1.37
C HIS A 217 5.97 -17.42 -1.53
N ARG A 218 6.61 -17.67 -2.68
CA ARG A 218 7.24 -18.96 -2.97
C ARG A 218 8.53 -19.17 -2.20
N ALA A 219 9.32 -18.12 -1.99
CA ALA A 219 10.48 -18.17 -1.12
C ALA A 219 10.08 -18.52 0.32
N LEU A 220 9.06 -17.88 0.89
CA LEU A 220 8.51 -18.24 2.21
C LEU A 220 8.01 -19.68 2.24
N THR A 221 7.24 -20.09 1.24
CA THR A 221 6.75 -21.48 1.15
C THR A 221 7.91 -22.48 1.10
N ALA A 222 9.00 -22.16 0.41
CA ALA A 222 10.19 -23.00 0.35
C ALA A 222 10.94 -23.05 1.69
N ILE A 223 11.03 -21.92 2.41
CA ILE A 223 11.60 -21.85 3.77
C ILE A 223 10.78 -22.72 4.72
N GLU A 224 9.46 -22.57 4.70
CA GLU A 224 8.53 -23.29 5.58
C GLU A 224 8.56 -24.81 5.39
N ARG A 225 8.92 -25.25 4.18
CA ARG A 225 9.06 -26.67 3.83
C ARG A 225 10.49 -27.20 3.97
N ALA A 226 11.46 -26.33 4.26
CA ALA A 226 12.86 -26.73 4.33
C ALA A 226 13.11 -27.62 5.56
N PRO A 227 13.82 -28.76 5.42
CA PRO A 227 14.27 -29.52 6.56
C PRO A 227 15.10 -28.64 7.52
N GLY A 228 14.77 -28.69 8.81
CA GLY A 228 15.41 -27.88 9.84
C GLY A 228 14.70 -26.57 10.17
N PHE A 229 13.77 -26.10 9.33
CA PHE A 229 12.91 -24.97 9.69
C PHE A 229 11.87 -25.37 10.74
N ARG A 230 11.61 -24.45 11.67
CA ARG A 230 10.53 -24.52 12.65
C ARG A 230 9.78 -23.20 12.66
N ASP A 231 8.50 -23.22 13.00
CA ASP A 231 7.70 -21.98 13.09
C ASP A 231 8.24 -21.01 14.15
N SER A 232 9.00 -21.49 15.13
CA SER A 232 9.71 -20.69 16.13
C SER A 232 11.03 -21.36 16.54
N GLY A 233 12.03 -20.55 16.89
CA GLY A 233 13.29 -21.03 17.45
C GLY A 233 14.21 -21.74 16.47
N THR A 234 14.06 -21.51 15.15
CA THR A 234 15.09 -21.87 14.18
C THR A 234 16.35 -21.06 14.47
N ASP A 235 17.47 -21.75 14.71
CA ASP A 235 18.75 -21.10 14.98
C ASP A 235 19.21 -20.29 13.74
N PRO A 236 19.65 -19.03 13.88
CA PRO A 236 20.14 -18.20 12.76
C PRO A 236 21.21 -18.89 11.90
N GLU A 237 22.02 -19.78 12.48
CA GLU A 237 23.09 -20.52 11.82
C GLU A 237 22.62 -21.83 11.18
N THR A 238 21.34 -22.20 11.34
CA THR A 238 20.74 -23.38 10.68
C THR A 238 20.89 -23.25 9.17
N VAL A 239 21.50 -24.24 8.54
CA VAL A 239 21.60 -24.32 7.08
C VAL A 239 20.31 -24.92 6.54
N LEU A 240 19.59 -24.14 5.73
CA LEU A 240 18.37 -24.58 5.05
C LEU A 240 18.66 -24.93 3.60
N THR A 241 17.96 -25.96 3.12
CA THR A 241 17.99 -26.39 1.72
C THR A 241 16.61 -26.17 1.11
N LEU A 242 16.52 -25.21 0.19
CA LEU A 242 15.28 -24.81 -0.49
C LEU A 242 15.19 -25.47 -1.87
N THR A 243 14.15 -26.27 -2.12
CA THR A 243 13.99 -27.04 -3.37
C THR A 243 12.63 -26.87 -4.07
N SER A 244 11.56 -26.47 -3.36
CA SER A 244 10.21 -26.41 -3.93
C SER A 244 9.26 -25.48 -3.15
N PRO A 245 8.31 -24.77 -3.80
CA PRO A 245 8.12 -24.60 -5.24
C PRO A 245 8.78 -23.30 -5.70
N LEU A 246 10.09 -23.32 -5.98
CA LEU A 246 10.78 -22.18 -6.58
C LEU A 246 10.82 -22.34 -8.10
N GLU A 247 10.31 -21.37 -8.86
CA GLU A 247 10.50 -21.31 -10.32
C GLU A 247 11.87 -20.70 -10.66
N ALA A 248 12.24 -20.70 -11.95
CA ALA A 248 13.53 -20.17 -12.40
C ALA A 248 13.74 -18.71 -11.99
N ASP A 249 12.73 -17.87 -12.18
CA ASP A 249 12.77 -16.44 -11.83
C ASP A 249 12.86 -16.22 -10.32
N ASP A 250 12.15 -17.04 -9.52
CA ASP A 250 12.21 -16.97 -8.07
C ASP A 250 13.63 -17.30 -7.56
N ARG A 251 14.27 -18.30 -8.16
CA ARG A 251 15.65 -18.67 -7.86
C ARG A 251 16.63 -17.60 -8.31
N ALA A 252 16.48 -17.05 -9.51
CA ALA A 252 17.33 -15.99 -10.01
C ALA A 252 17.28 -14.76 -9.07
N TRP A 253 16.08 -14.40 -8.60
CA TRP A 253 15.92 -13.34 -7.61
C TRP A 253 16.60 -13.66 -6.28
N LEU A 254 16.40 -14.86 -5.73
CA LEU A 254 17.07 -15.29 -4.49
C LEU A 254 18.59 -15.28 -4.63
N VAL A 255 19.12 -15.80 -5.75
CA VAL A 255 20.57 -15.84 -6.00
C VAL A 255 21.15 -14.43 -6.09
N SER A 256 20.48 -13.53 -6.82
CA SER A 256 20.91 -12.13 -6.95
C SER A 256 20.94 -11.41 -5.60
N ASN A 257 19.96 -11.66 -4.73
CA ASN A 257 19.86 -10.98 -3.44
C ASN A 257 20.70 -11.61 -2.32
N LEU A 258 20.95 -12.93 -2.37
CA LEU A 258 21.76 -13.64 -1.38
C LEU A 258 23.26 -13.59 -1.73
N GLY A 259 23.60 -13.63 -3.03
CA GLY A 259 24.97 -13.48 -3.51
C GLY A 259 25.97 -14.38 -2.78
N ALA A 260 26.97 -13.77 -2.15
CA ALA A 260 28.03 -14.45 -1.41
C ALA A 260 27.54 -15.22 -0.15
N ALA A 261 26.30 -15.02 0.28
CA ALA A 261 25.71 -15.76 1.40
C ALA A 261 25.30 -17.20 1.04
N LEU A 262 25.26 -17.53 -0.26
CA LEU A 262 24.94 -18.86 -0.74
C LEU A 262 26.07 -19.85 -0.43
N ASP A 263 25.70 -21.03 0.02
CA ASP A 263 26.63 -22.13 0.15
C ASP A 263 27.07 -22.64 -1.24
N PRO A 264 28.36 -23.01 -1.44
CA PRO A 264 28.87 -23.51 -2.72
C PRO A 264 28.15 -24.75 -3.27
N SER A 265 27.44 -25.51 -2.42
CA SER A 265 26.64 -26.65 -2.82
C SER A 265 25.27 -26.28 -3.41
N SER A 266 24.95 -24.98 -3.48
CA SER A 266 23.77 -24.48 -4.20
C SER A 266 23.88 -24.80 -5.69
N THR A 267 22.76 -25.18 -6.30
CA THR A 267 22.65 -25.55 -7.71
C THR A 267 21.48 -24.84 -8.38
N ALA A 268 21.32 -25.05 -9.68
CA ALA A 268 20.19 -24.52 -10.44
C ALA A 268 18.81 -24.97 -9.93
N THR A 269 18.73 -26.03 -9.12
CA THR A 269 17.48 -26.60 -8.59
C THR A 269 17.40 -26.59 -7.07
N ARG A 270 18.44 -26.08 -6.38
CA ARG A 270 18.55 -26.15 -4.92
C ARG A 270 19.33 -24.94 -4.39
N ILE A 271 18.73 -24.19 -3.48
CA ILE A 271 19.41 -23.09 -2.78
C ILE A 271 19.76 -23.55 -1.38
N VAL A 272 21.04 -23.47 -1.01
CA VAL A 272 21.55 -23.82 0.32
C VAL A 272 22.09 -22.55 0.97
N VAL A 273 21.54 -22.18 2.13
CA VAL A 273 21.86 -20.89 2.78
C VAL A 273 21.54 -20.95 4.27
N ARG A 274 22.29 -20.19 5.09
CA ARG A 274 21.97 -20.04 6.52
C ARG A 274 20.70 -19.22 6.73
N PHE A 275 19.91 -19.62 7.71
CA PHE A 275 18.59 -19.05 7.98
C PHE A 275 18.61 -17.53 8.19
N LYS A 276 19.63 -16.99 8.86
CA LYS A 276 19.82 -15.55 9.09
C LYS A 276 19.83 -14.69 7.83
N HIS A 277 20.35 -15.20 6.71
CA HIS A 277 20.36 -14.44 5.47
C HIS A 277 18.98 -14.40 4.82
N LEU A 278 18.17 -15.45 5.00
CA LEU A 278 16.78 -15.48 4.55
C LEU A 278 15.91 -14.53 5.37
N THR A 279 16.07 -14.51 6.70
CA THR A 279 15.34 -13.56 7.57
C THR A 279 15.74 -12.12 7.28
N HIS A 280 17.04 -11.84 7.10
CA HIS A 280 17.52 -10.52 6.71
C HIS A 280 16.96 -10.07 5.35
N LEU A 281 16.95 -10.96 4.34
CA LEU A 281 16.36 -10.69 3.03
C LEU A 281 14.87 -10.34 3.13
N MET A 282 14.10 -11.13 3.88
CA MET A 282 12.66 -10.87 4.08
C MET A 282 12.41 -9.57 4.84
N CYS A 283 13.27 -9.23 5.81
CA CYS A 283 13.22 -7.95 6.51
C CYS A 283 13.48 -6.80 5.55
N ARG A 284 14.57 -6.86 4.78
CA ARG A 284 14.94 -5.84 3.78
C ARG A 284 13.82 -5.62 2.77
N ALA A 285 13.21 -6.69 2.27
CA ALA A 285 12.10 -6.60 1.33
C ALA A 285 10.89 -5.87 1.94
N ASN A 286 10.54 -6.17 3.18
CA ASN A 286 9.46 -5.47 3.90
C ASN A 286 9.80 -4.01 4.19
N GLY A 287 11.05 -3.72 4.56
CA GLY A 287 11.53 -2.36 4.82
C GLY A 287 11.59 -1.49 3.57
N ALA A 288 11.71 -2.09 2.38
CA ALA A 288 11.65 -1.38 1.11
C ALA A 288 10.21 -1.16 0.59
N GLY A 289 9.20 -1.76 1.24
CA GLY A 289 7.81 -1.67 0.85
C GLY A 289 7.15 -0.35 1.26
N TYR A 290 6.03 -0.03 0.62
CA TYR A 290 5.29 1.21 0.89
C TYR A 290 4.71 1.28 2.31
N ALA A 291 4.34 0.14 2.90
CA ALA A 291 3.89 0.10 4.29
C ALA A 291 4.94 0.70 5.25
N GLN A 292 6.22 0.33 5.09
CA GLN A 292 7.29 0.90 5.91
C GLN A 292 7.56 2.37 5.57
N ALA A 293 7.59 2.72 4.28
CA ALA A 293 7.81 4.09 3.84
C ALA A 293 6.74 5.05 4.40
N LEU A 294 5.47 4.65 4.39
CA LEU A 294 4.37 5.42 4.98
C LEU A 294 4.50 5.50 6.51
N ALA A 295 4.90 4.40 7.18
CA ALA A 295 5.11 4.39 8.62
C ALA A 295 6.18 5.41 9.03
N ASP A 296 7.33 5.39 8.36
CA ASP A 296 8.45 6.30 8.61
C ASP A 296 8.11 7.75 8.25
N ALA A 297 7.38 7.95 7.15
CA ALA A 297 6.97 9.27 6.70
C ALA A 297 5.95 9.90 7.66
N GLY A 298 4.91 9.17 8.04
CA GLY A 298 3.87 9.64 8.96
C GLY A 298 4.26 9.59 10.44
N ASN A 299 5.35 8.89 10.79
CA ASN A 299 5.69 8.54 12.16
C ASN A 299 4.52 7.86 12.89
N VAL A 300 3.88 6.91 12.20
CA VAL A 300 2.62 6.27 12.62
C VAL A 300 2.68 4.78 12.35
N HIS A 301 1.92 3.98 13.10
CA HIS A 301 1.76 2.55 12.79
C HIS A 301 0.96 2.37 11.50
N VAL A 302 1.46 1.51 10.60
CA VAL A 302 0.76 1.13 9.37
C VAL A 302 0.36 -0.34 9.43
N HIS A 303 -0.91 -0.62 9.22
CA HIS A 303 -1.44 -1.97 9.10
C HIS A 303 -1.52 -2.35 7.62
N ALA A 304 -0.76 -3.37 7.22
CA ALA A 304 -0.67 -3.80 5.82
C ALA A 304 -0.47 -5.32 5.71
N ALA A 305 -0.90 -5.88 4.59
CA ALA A 305 -0.71 -7.30 4.32
C ALA A 305 0.81 -7.55 4.25
N PRO A 306 1.35 -8.52 4.99
CA PRO A 306 2.76 -8.82 4.88
C PRO A 306 3.08 -9.37 3.48
N LEU A 307 4.29 -9.10 3.00
CA LEU A 307 4.66 -9.47 1.64
C LEU A 307 4.50 -10.98 1.40
N GLY A 308 4.05 -11.35 0.21
CA GLY A 308 3.74 -12.74 -0.15
C GLY A 308 2.37 -13.22 0.33
N THR A 309 1.48 -12.32 0.76
CA THR A 309 0.11 -12.63 1.14
C THR A 309 -0.92 -11.84 0.33
N TYR A 310 -2.14 -12.35 0.22
CA TYR A 310 -3.27 -11.65 -0.38
C TYR A 310 -4.39 -11.47 0.63
N ALA A 311 -5.24 -10.47 0.37
CA ALA A 311 -6.44 -10.24 1.13
C ALA A 311 -7.67 -10.79 0.41
N GLU A 312 -8.68 -11.16 1.19
CA GLU A 312 -9.99 -11.56 0.74
C GLU A 312 -11.05 -10.66 1.38
N TYR A 313 -12.27 -10.73 0.85
CA TYR A 313 -13.40 -9.99 1.40
C TYR A 313 -14.02 -10.75 2.57
N ASP A 314 -14.41 -10.02 3.60
CA ASP A 314 -15.22 -10.58 4.67
C ASP A 314 -16.55 -11.08 4.08
N THR A 315 -16.89 -12.36 4.29
CA THR A 315 -18.17 -12.95 3.86
C THR A 315 -19.34 -12.60 4.80
N GLY A 316 -19.05 -11.98 5.94
CA GLY A 316 -20.02 -11.54 6.95
C GLY A 316 -19.49 -10.39 7.80
N GLY A 317 -20.25 -9.96 8.80
CA GLY A 317 -19.82 -8.92 9.74
C GLY A 317 -19.63 -7.55 9.08
N ASP A 318 -18.47 -6.92 9.30
CA ASP A 318 -18.18 -5.56 8.86
C ASP A 318 -18.04 -5.41 7.34
N ARG A 319 -17.95 -6.52 6.59
CA ARG A 319 -17.83 -6.54 5.11
C ARG A 319 -16.65 -5.68 4.63
N LEU A 320 -15.50 -5.84 5.28
CA LEU A 320 -14.23 -5.22 4.93
C LEU A 320 -13.31 -6.28 4.29
N MET A 321 -12.00 -6.11 4.43
CA MET A 321 -11.01 -7.08 3.95
C MET A 321 -10.24 -7.69 5.12
N ASN A 322 -9.66 -8.86 4.88
CA ASN A 322 -8.76 -9.54 5.80
C ASN A 322 -7.69 -10.30 5.00
N VAL A 323 -6.51 -10.52 5.58
CA VAL A 323 -5.51 -11.38 4.94
C VAL A 323 -6.01 -12.84 4.96
N HIS A 324 -5.91 -13.55 3.84
CA HIS A 324 -6.47 -14.90 3.71
C HIS A 324 -5.90 -15.86 4.78
N ALA A 325 -6.79 -16.60 5.44
CA ALA A 325 -6.44 -17.42 6.60
C ALA A 325 -5.43 -18.55 6.30
N GLY A 326 -5.34 -18.99 5.04
CA GLY A 326 -4.35 -19.97 4.58
C GLY A 326 -2.88 -19.55 4.75
N PHE A 327 -2.61 -18.26 4.97
CA PHE A 327 -1.25 -17.75 5.21
C PHE A 327 -0.77 -17.87 6.66
N ALA A 328 -1.40 -18.72 7.48
CA ALA A 328 -1.05 -18.85 8.89
C ALA A 328 0.45 -19.12 9.14
N ALA A 329 1.13 -19.89 8.27
CA ALA A 329 2.56 -20.14 8.36
C ALA A 329 3.39 -18.86 8.08
N HIS A 330 3.07 -18.13 7.00
CA HIS A 330 3.74 -16.86 6.65
C HIS A 330 3.60 -15.85 7.81
N LEU A 331 2.39 -15.74 8.38
CA LEU A 331 2.13 -14.83 9.50
C LEU A 331 2.94 -15.20 10.74
N ARG A 332 3.13 -16.50 11.02
CA ARG A 332 4.01 -16.95 12.11
C ARG A 332 5.46 -16.65 11.81
N PHE A 333 5.93 -16.84 10.58
CA PHE A 333 7.28 -16.47 10.18
C PHE A 333 7.55 -14.98 10.43
N TYR A 334 6.66 -14.11 9.93
CA TYR A 334 6.75 -12.66 10.10
C TYR A 334 6.76 -12.22 11.55
N ARG A 335 5.86 -12.79 12.37
CA ARG A 335 5.81 -12.47 13.79
C ARG A 335 7.05 -12.95 14.54
N ASN A 336 7.42 -14.21 14.34
CA ASN A 336 8.41 -14.89 15.18
C ASN A 336 9.85 -14.55 14.79
N TYR A 337 10.13 -14.26 13.52
CA TYR A 337 11.49 -14.02 13.02
C TYR A 337 11.75 -12.58 12.57
N LEU A 338 10.69 -11.82 12.29
CA LEU A 338 10.81 -10.41 11.89
C LEU A 338 10.24 -9.46 12.96
N GLY A 339 9.55 -9.95 13.97
CA GLY A 339 8.96 -9.12 15.03
C GLY A 339 7.76 -8.29 14.55
N LEU A 340 7.10 -8.67 13.45
CA LEU A 340 5.88 -8.00 13.01
C LEU A 340 4.72 -8.34 13.96
N ALA A 341 4.21 -7.34 14.66
CA ALA A 341 2.99 -7.48 15.45
C ALA A 341 1.77 -7.67 14.52
N SER A 342 0.71 -8.26 15.06
CA SER A 342 -0.57 -8.39 14.36
C SER A 342 -1.47 -7.20 14.65
N ASP A 343 -2.31 -6.85 13.69
CA ASP A 343 -3.28 -5.77 13.84
C ASP A 343 -4.26 -6.01 15.01
N ALA A 344 -4.68 -4.93 15.67
CA ALA A 344 -5.58 -4.99 16.82
C ALA A 344 -7.01 -5.45 16.46
N GLU A 345 -7.39 -5.39 15.18
CA GLU A 345 -8.71 -5.81 14.70
C GLU A 345 -8.77 -7.29 14.31
N LYS A 346 -7.67 -8.04 14.49
CA LYS A 346 -7.56 -9.47 14.18
C LYS A 346 -7.87 -9.79 12.72
N ARG A 347 -7.56 -8.86 11.82
CA ARG A 347 -7.76 -8.99 10.37
C ARG A 347 -6.57 -9.64 9.65
N ARG A 348 -5.58 -10.10 10.42
CA ARG A 348 -4.36 -10.79 9.97
C ARG A 348 -3.41 -9.90 9.16
N TYR A 349 -3.57 -8.58 9.30
CA TYR A 349 -2.60 -7.61 8.82
C TYR A 349 -1.42 -7.53 9.80
N SER A 350 -0.24 -7.16 9.28
CA SER A 350 0.95 -6.91 10.09
C SER A 350 1.07 -5.42 10.40
N VAL A 351 1.63 -5.09 11.56
CA VAL A 351 1.91 -3.72 12.00
C VAL A 351 3.34 -3.34 11.64
N TYR A 352 3.49 -2.34 10.77
CA TYR A 352 4.74 -1.72 10.42
C TYR A 352 4.94 -0.48 11.30
N ALA A 353 5.93 -0.54 12.19
CA ALA A 353 6.26 0.55 13.08
C ALA A 353 7.29 1.50 12.44
N PRO A 354 7.23 2.81 12.75
CA PRO A 354 8.23 3.77 12.26
C PRO A 354 9.63 3.43 12.79
N GLY A 355 10.65 3.74 11.98
CA GLY A 355 12.05 3.58 12.35
C GLY A 355 12.52 2.14 12.45
N ARG A 356 11.77 1.20 11.87
CA ARG A 356 12.16 -0.21 11.89
C ARG A 356 13.46 -0.43 11.15
N THR A 357 14.37 -1.17 11.77
CA THR A 357 15.65 -1.55 11.16
C THR A 357 15.69 -3.05 10.88
N CYS A 358 16.52 -3.43 9.90
CA CYS A 358 16.85 -4.81 9.62
C CYS A 358 18.30 -5.03 10.07
N PRO A 359 18.53 -5.63 11.25
CA PRO A 359 19.89 -5.86 11.72
C PRO A 359 20.66 -6.72 10.71
N PRO A 360 21.97 -6.50 10.56
CA PRO A 360 22.80 -7.33 9.68
C PRO A 360 22.73 -8.81 10.10
N PRO A 361 22.85 -9.73 9.12
CA PRO A 361 22.73 -11.17 9.36
C PRO A 361 23.93 -11.78 10.09
#